data_AF-A0A2Z2MGL6-F1
#
_entry.id   AF-A0A2Z2MGL6-F1
#
_cell.length_a   1.000
_cell.length_b   1.000
_cell.length_c   1.000
_cell.angle_alpha   90.00
_cell.angle_beta   90.00
_cell.angle_gamma   90.00
#
_symmetry.space_group_name_H-M   'P 1'
#
loop_
_entity.id
_entity.type
_entity.pdbx_description
1 polymer ?
#
loop_
_entity_poly.entity_id
_entity_poly.type
_entity_poly.pdbx_seq_one_letter_code
_entity_poly.pdbx_strand_id
1 'polypeptide(L)'
;MEELYKYRDVITKKAGINADDFEFLISTLREHVMFVEEKFYAEFVPIALEITPDKDDADFVALSLKANAPLWSNDKRLKKIKEIEVVNTRELLRLLGVD
;
A
#
# COMPACT_ATOMS: atom_id res chain seq x y z
N MET A 1 -6.27 -3.58 -7.28
CA MET A 1 -6.15 -3.04 -8.65
C MET A 1 -7.38 -2.24 -9.08
N GLU A 2 -8.59 -2.62 -8.66
CA GLU A 2 -9.83 -1.94 -9.03
C GLU A 2 -9.79 -0.42 -8.80
N GLU A 3 -9.22 0.03 -7.68
CA GLU A 3 -9.09 1.45 -7.36
C GLU A 3 -8.27 2.23 -8.40
N LEU A 4 -7.12 1.68 -8.84
CA LEU A 4 -6.30 2.31 -9.86
C LEU A 4 -7.07 2.49 -11.18
N TYR A 5 -7.86 1.49 -11.58
CA TYR A 5 -8.71 1.58 -12.77
C TYR A 5 -9.88 2.55 -12.57
N LYS A 6 -10.51 2.56 -11.39
CA LYS A 6 -11.58 3.50 -11.03
C LYS A 6 -11.11 4.96 -11.14
N TYR A 7 -9.85 5.24 -10.80
CA TYR A 7 -9.27 6.58 -10.85
C TYR A 7 -8.34 6.81 -12.05
N ARG A 8 -8.40 5.95 -13.08
CA ARG A 8 -7.52 6.01 -14.26
C ARG A 8 -7.41 7.41 -14.85
N ASP A 9 -8.54 8.07 -15.12
CA ASP A 9 -8.57 9.39 -15.77
C ASP A 9 -7.93 10.49 -14.90
N VAL A 10 -8.05 10.38 -13.57
CA VAL A 10 -7.42 11.31 -12.63
C VAL A 10 -5.92 11.08 -12.61
N ILE A 11 -5.49 9.82 -12.62
CA ILE A 11 -4.07 9.42 -12.60
C ILE A 11 -3.40 9.85 -13.89
N THR A 12 -3.95 9.51 -15.06
CA THR A 12 -3.39 9.86 -16.37
C THR A 12 -3.24 11.37 -16.53
N LYS A 13 -4.28 12.13 -16.15
CA LYS A 13 -4.26 13.60 -16.19
C LYS A 13 -3.19 14.19 -15.27
N LYS A 14 -3.07 13.71 -14.03
CA LYS A 14 -2.11 14.26 -13.06
C LYS A 14 -0.67 13.86 -13.37
N ALA A 15 -0.46 12.64 -13.86
CA ALA A 15 0.86 12.14 -14.21
C ALA A 15 1.32 12.61 -15.60
N GLY A 16 0.42 13.15 -16.43
CA GLY A 16 0.74 13.59 -17.79
C GLY A 16 1.04 12.43 -18.73
N ILE A 17 0.43 11.26 -18.48
CA ILE A 17 0.62 10.03 -19.25
C ILE A 17 -0.66 9.69 -20.01
N ASN A 18 -0.52 8.94 -21.09
CA ASN A 18 -1.67 8.48 -21.87
C ASN A 18 -2.25 7.16 -21.32
N ALA A 19 -3.30 6.68 -22.00
CA ALA A 19 -4.02 5.45 -21.67
C ALA A 19 -3.14 4.19 -21.77
N ASP A 20 -2.25 4.12 -22.75
CA ASP A 20 -1.37 2.98 -23.02
C ASP A 20 -0.21 2.95 -22.01
N ASP A 21 0.37 4.11 -21.70
CA ASP A 21 1.38 4.27 -20.64
C ASP A 21 0.82 3.77 -19.30
N PHE A 22 -0.44 4.10 -18.99
CA PHE A 22 -1.10 3.61 -17.78
C PHE A 22 -1.19 2.09 -17.75
N GLU A 23 -1.65 1.45 -18.82
CA GLU A 23 -1.73 -0.02 -18.86
C GLU A 23 -0.34 -0.67 -18.78
N PHE A 24 0.68 -0.09 -19.42
CA PHE A 24 2.07 -0.55 -19.32
C PHE A 24 2.63 -0.44 -17.89
N LEU A 25 2.37 0.67 -17.20
CA LEU A 25 2.78 0.83 -15.80
C LEU A 25 2.05 -0.15 -14.89
N ILE A 26 0.76 -0.40 -15.14
CA ILE A 26 -0.04 -1.39 -14.41
C ILE A 26 0.49 -2.81 -14.63
N SER A 27 0.84 -3.19 -15.86
CA SER A 27 1.43 -4.50 -16.13
C SER A 27 2.79 -4.64 -15.45
N THR A 28 3.64 -3.61 -15.53
CA THR A 28 4.94 -3.58 -14.88
C THR A 28 4.80 -3.73 -13.36
N LEU A 29 3.85 -3.00 -12.75
CA LEU A 29 3.59 -3.11 -11.31
C LEU A 29 3.24 -4.55 -10.92
N ARG A 30 2.35 -5.21 -11.69
CA ARG A 30 1.94 -6.60 -11.42
C ARG A 30 3.10 -7.60 -11.48
N GLU A 31 4.12 -7.33 -12.28
CA GLU A 31 5.31 -8.19 -12.38
C GLU A 31 6.24 -8.04 -11.17
N HIS A 32 6.20 -6.90 -10.48
CA HIS A 32 7.13 -6.57 -9.40
C HIS A 32 6.50 -6.65 -8.00
N VAL A 33 5.17 -6.76 -7.90
CA VAL A 33 4.46 -6.88 -6.62
C VAL A 33 3.77 -8.22 -6.48
N MET A 34 3.75 -8.75 -5.26
CA MET A 34 3.00 -9.95 -4.92
C MET A 34 1.61 -9.54 -4.44
N PHE A 35 0.57 -10.04 -5.10
CA PHE A 35 -0.80 -9.93 -4.61
C PHE A 35 -1.03 -10.99 -3.54
N VAL A 36 -1.50 -10.55 -2.38
CA VAL A 36 -1.77 -11.41 -1.24
C VAL A 36 -3.28 -11.52 -1.06
N GLU A 37 -3.78 -12.76 -0.97
CA GLU A 37 -5.19 -13.01 -0.69
C GLU A 37 -5.52 -12.77 0.79
N GLU A 38 -6.74 -12.28 1.07
CA GLU A 38 -7.23 -11.97 2.42
C GLU A 38 -7.00 -13.11 3.42
N LYS A 39 -7.23 -14.36 2.98
CA LYS A 39 -7.04 -15.57 3.80
C LYS A 39 -5.66 -15.66 4.47
N PHE A 40 -4.64 -15.03 3.89
CA PHE A 40 -3.28 -15.03 4.44
C PHE A 40 -3.18 -14.21 5.73
N TYR A 41 -3.89 -13.08 5.81
CA TYR A 41 -3.80 -12.12 6.91
C TYR A 41 -5.11 -11.97 7.71
N ALA A 42 -6.19 -12.66 7.32
CA ALA A 42 -7.51 -12.55 7.92
C ALA A 42 -7.53 -12.67 9.46
N GLU A 43 -6.67 -13.51 10.04
CA GLU A 43 -6.57 -13.68 11.50
C GLU A 43 -6.11 -12.39 12.23
N PHE A 44 -5.44 -11.47 11.54
CA PHE A 44 -4.98 -10.19 12.05
C PHE A 44 -5.97 -9.03 11.78
N VAL A 45 -7.03 -9.24 10.99
CA VAL A 45 -8.02 -8.19 10.69
C VAL A 45 -8.72 -7.65 11.96
N PRO A 46 -9.14 -8.49 12.93
CA PRO A 46 -9.78 -7.98 14.15
C PRO A 46 -8.89 -7.01 14.94
N ILE A 47 -7.62 -7.36 15.16
CA ILE A 47 -6.68 -6.47 15.87
C ILE A 47 -6.35 -5.22 15.04
N ALA A 48 -6.23 -5.36 13.71
CA ALA A 48 -6.00 -4.22 12.83
C ALA A 48 -7.13 -3.19 12.92
N LEU A 49 -8.40 -3.63 12.98
CA LEU A 49 -9.57 -2.77 13.15
C LEU A 49 -9.60 -2.01 14.49
N GLU A 50 -8.94 -2.54 15.52
CA GLU A 50 -8.85 -1.88 16.84
C GLU A 50 -7.77 -0.80 16.88
N ILE A 51 -6.63 -1.03 16.21
CA ILE A 51 -5.46 -0.15 16.30
C ILE A 51 -5.37 0.88 15.18
N THR A 52 -6.01 0.62 14.03
CA THR A 52 -5.96 1.54 12.89
C THR A 52 -6.75 2.82 13.17
N PRO A 53 -6.22 4.02 12.81
CA PRO A 53 -6.97 5.26 12.91
C PRO A 53 -8.13 5.36 11.90
N ASP A 54 -8.07 4.58 10.82
CA ASP A 54 -9.07 4.54 9.75
C ASP A 54 -9.38 3.08 9.41
N LYS A 55 -10.65 2.69 9.47
CA LYS A 55 -11.05 1.29 9.33
C LYS A 55 -10.84 0.75 7.91
N ASP A 56 -10.85 1.65 6.94
CA ASP A 56 -10.60 1.29 5.54
C ASP A 56 -9.12 0.90 5.30
N ASP A 57 -8.22 1.22 6.25
CA ASP A 57 -6.80 0.83 6.20
C ASP A 57 -6.51 -0.50 6.93
N ALA A 58 -7.52 -1.15 7.51
CA ALA A 58 -7.34 -2.34 8.35
C ALA A 58 -6.65 -3.50 7.63
N ASP A 59 -6.96 -3.72 6.34
CA ASP A 59 -6.33 -4.79 5.55
C ASP A 59 -4.82 -4.59 5.42
N PHE A 60 -4.37 -3.35 5.20
CA PHE A 60 -2.94 -3.04 5.07
C PHE A 60 -2.20 -3.23 6.41
N VAL A 61 -2.84 -2.84 7.52
CA VAL A 61 -2.30 -3.03 8.87
C VAL A 61 -2.25 -4.51 9.23
N ALA A 62 -3.30 -5.28 8.95
CA ALA A 62 -3.36 -6.72 9.18
C ALA A 62 -2.28 -7.46 8.37
N LEU A 63 -2.10 -7.09 7.10
CA LEU A 63 -1.05 -7.67 6.27
C LEU A 63 0.36 -7.36 6.81
N SER A 64 0.61 -6.13 7.25
CA SER A 64 1.89 -5.75 7.86
C SER A 64 2.19 -6.54 9.13
N LEU A 65 1.18 -6.73 10.01
CA LEU A 65 1.28 -7.59 11.19
C LEU A 65 1.60 -9.04 10.82
N LYS A 66 0.85 -9.61 9.86
CA LYS A 66 1.03 -11.00 9.42
C LYS A 66 2.40 -11.25 8.79
N ALA A 67 2.83 -10.34 7.91
CA ALA A 67 4.07 -10.44 7.18
C ALA A 67 5.29 -10.06 8.03
N ASN A 68 5.07 -9.46 9.20
CA ASN A 68 6.10 -8.84 10.03
C ASN A 68 7.01 -7.92 9.21
N ALA A 69 6.38 -7.07 8.39
CA ALA A 69 7.05 -6.19 7.45
C ALA A 69 6.54 -4.75 7.60
N PRO A 70 7.37 -3.72 7.36
CA PRO A 70 6.94 -2.34 7.45
C PRO A 70 5.79 -2.03 6.48
N LEU A 71 4.80 -1.28 6.96
CA LEU A 71 3.76 -0.73 6.10
C LEU A 71 4.31 0.49 5.35
N TRP A 72 4.40 0.39 4.02
CA TRP A 72 4.75 1.52 3.18
C TRP A 72 3.52 2.40 2.92
N SER A 73 3.48 3.59 3.54
CA SER A 73 2.43 4.58 3.31
C SER A 73 2.92 6.01 3.56
N ASN A 74 2.41 6.95 2.75
CA ASN A 74 2.63 8.38 2.98
C ASN A 74 1.54 9.02 3.87
N ASP A 75 0.54 8.26 4.34
CA ASP A 75 -0.44 8.76 5.29
C ASP A 75 0.18 8.89 6.70
N LYS A 76 0.24 10.13 7.19
CA LYS A 76 0.79 10.47 8.50
C LYS A 76 -0.07 9.97 9.67
N ARG A 77 -1.35 9.63 9.45
CA ARG A 77 -2.22 9.06 10.48
C ARG A 77 -1.76 7.67 10.87
N LEU A 78 -1.37 6.85 9.89
CA LEU A 78 -0.91 5.47 10.11
C LEU A 78 0.38 5.38 10.91
N LYS A 79 1.25 6.39 10.82
CA LYS A 79 2.46 6.53 11.66
C LYS A 79 2.20 6.55 13.18
N LYS A 80 0.94 6.70 13.62
CA LYS A 80 0.56 6.67 15.03
C LYS A 80 0.35 5.26 15.57
N ILE A 81 0.20 4.26 14.70
CA ILE A 81 0.08 2.84 15.07
C ILE A 81 1.44 2.41 15.63
N LYS A 82 1.45 1.78 16.81
CA LYS A 82 2.70 1.45 17.54
C LYS A 82 3.12 0.00 17.33
N GLU A 83 2.19 -0.82 16.90
CA GLU A 83 2.31 -2.27 16.75
C GLU A 83 3.05 -2.65 15.46
N ILE A 84 3.12 -1.74 14.49
CA ILE A 84 3.83 -1.93 13.23
C ILE A 84 4.77 -0.76 12.93
N GLU A 85 5.85 -1.04 12.21
CA GLU A 85 6.64 0.01 11.61
C GLU A 85 5.90 0.53 10.36
N VAL A 86 5.70 1.85 10.29
CA VAL A 86 5.18 2.50 9.09
C VAL A 86 6.31 3.34 8.50
N VAL A 87 6.56 3.23 7.20
CA VAL A 87 7.59 4.00 6.48
C VAL A 87 6.96 4.77 5.32
N ASN A 88 7.40 6.01 5.12
CA ASN A 88 7.05 6.78 3.93
C ASN A 88 8.03 6.49 2.78
N THR A 89 7.73 7.02 1.60
CA THR A 89 8.55 6.75 0.39
C THR A 89 10.02 7.17 0.58
N ARG A 90 10.28 8.31 1.22
CA ARG A 90 11.64 8.81 1.43
C ARG A 90 12.41 7.96 2.44
N GLU A 91 11.73 7.41 3.44
CA GLU A 91 12.33 6.49 4.42
C GLU A 91 12.59 5.13 3.79
N LEU A 92 11.65 4.61 2.98
CA LEU A 92 11.82 3.36 2.25
C LEU A 92 13.03 3.42 1.29
N LEU A 93 13.15 4.51 0.53
CA LEU A 93 14.29 4.73 -0.37
C LEU A 93 15.63 4.73 0.39
N ARG A 94 15.67 5.39 1.56
CA ARG A 94 16.84 5.35 2.45
C ARG A 94 17.14 3.94 2.99
N LEU A 95 16.12 3.17 3.35
CA LEU A 95 16.28 1.77 3.78
C LEU A 95 16.86 0.89 2.65
N LEU A 96 16.53 1.20 1.40
CA LEU A 96 17.00 0.50 0.21
C LEU A 96 18.36 1.00 -0.31
N GLY A 97 18.92 2.08 0.27
CA GLY A 97 20.18 2.67 -0.17
C GLY A 97 20.10 3.42 -1.50
N VAL A 98 18.91 3.92 -1.85
CA VAL A 98 18.66 4.70 -3.07
C VAL A 98 18.32 6.12 -2.62
N ASP A 99 19.26 7.06 -2.74
CA ASP A 99 19.08 8.49 -2.41
C ASP A 99 18.98 9.37 -3.67
#